data_AF-A0A972U9N9-F1
#
_entry.id   AF-A0A972U9N9-F1
#
_cell.length_a   1.000
_cell.length_b   1.000
_cell.length_c   1.000
_cell.angle_alpha   90.00
_cell.angle_beta   90.00
_cell.angle_gamma   90.00
#
_symmetry.space_group_name_H-M   'P 1'
#
loop_
_entity.id
_entity.type
_entity.pdbx_description
1 polymer ?
#
loop_
_entity_poly.entity_id
_entity_poly.type
_entity_poly.pdbx_seq_one_letter_code
_entity_poly.pdbx_strand_id
1 'polypeptide(L)'
;MRFVSAKQMVNDAMNGGYAIPALNANGATYDIARAALEAAQAMNSPLILQAYESNLEYFNELTDSMEHLWHAWRIQREIKNRIKADIMEIIAAVGSEGKAL
;
A
#
# COMPACT_ATOMS: atom_id res chain seq x y z
N MET A 1 11.85 14.99 -2.97
CA MET A 1 11.30 14.48 -1.69
C MET A 1 12.38 13.74 -0.90
N ARG A 2 12.25 13.65 0.43
CA ARG A 2 13.16 12.90 1.31
C ARG A 2 12.37 11.82 2.04
N PHE A 3 12.87 10.58 2.02
CA PHE A 3 12.33 9.52 2.87
C PHE A 3 12.72 9.75 4.33
N VAL A 4 11.73 9.68 5.22
CA VAL A 4 11.88 9.80 6.67
C VAL A 4 11.08 8.70 7.35
N SER A 5 11.41 8.38 8.59
CA SER A 5 10.63 7.40 9.35
C SER A 5 9.23 7.92 9.66
N ALA A 6 8.23 7.03 9.64
CA ALA A 6 6.86 7.37 10.02
C ALA A 6 6.80 7.95 11.44
N LYS A 7 7.61 7.43 12.38
CA LYS A 7 7.69 7.94 13.75
C LYS A 7 8.10 9.42 13.80
N GLN A 8 9.17 9.77 13.09
CA GLN A 8 9.62 11.17 13.03
C GLN A 8 8.51 12.06 12.45
N MET A 9 7.97 11.65 11.29
CA MET A 9 6.95 12.42 10.58
C MET A 9 5.71 12.70 11.46
N VAL A 10 5.20 11.68 12.15
CA VAL A 10 4.03 11.79 13.03
C VAL A 10 4.33 12.68 14.25
N ASN A 11 5.53 12.60 14.82
CA ASN A 11 5.93 13.49 15.91
C ASN A 11 5.98 14.96 15.47
N ASP A 12 6.57 15.23 14.30
CA ASP A 12 6.65 16.58 13.73
C ASP A 12 5.25 17.16 13.46
N ALA A 13 4.34 16.33 12.92
CA ALA A 13 2.95 16.69 12.68
C ALA A 13 2.16 16.99 13.96
N MET A 14 2.33 16.17 15.00
CA MET A 14 1.72 16.39 16.31
C MET A 14 2.20 17.71 16.92
N ASN A 15 3.51 17.97 16.89
CA ASN A 15 4.08 19.22 17.42
C ASN A 15 3.68 20.46 16.61
N GLY A 16 3.53 20.30 15.29
CA GLY A 16 3.16 21.38 14.37
C GLY A 16 1.64 21.60 14.24
N GLY A 17 0.81 20.76 14.85
CA GLY A 17 -0.65 20.90 14.79
C GLY A 17 -1.26 20.65 13.41
N TYR A 18 -0.65 19.77 12.60
CA TYR A 18 -1.16 19.40 11.28
C TYR A 18 -1.33 17.88 11.11
N ALA A 19 -2.14 17.48 10.13
CA ALA A 19 -2.32 16.09 9.77
C ALA A 19 -1.44 15.69 8.59
N ILE A 20 -1.09 14.41 8.51
CA ILE A 20 -0.39 13.84 7.35
C ILE A 20 -1.38 13.02 6.53
N PRO A 21 -1.56 13.28 5.23
CA PRO A 21 -2.36 12.41 4.39
C PRO A 21 -1.71 11.03 4.31
N ALA A 22 -2.49 9.98 4.54
CA ALA A 22 -2.10 8.59 4.29
C ALA A 22 -2.93 8.06 3.12
N LEU A 23 -2.29 7.84 1.97
CA LEU A 23 -2.96 7.44 0.74
C LEU A 23 -2.57 6.01 0.38
N ASN A 24 -3.59 5.21 0.10
CA ASN A 24 -3.40 3.85 -0.38
C ASN A 24 -3.06 3.87 -1.87
N ALA A 25 -1.96 3.20 -2.23
CA ALA A 25 -1.54 2.97 -3.61
C ALA A 25 -1.59 1.49 -4.01
N ASN A 26 -2.30 0.65 -3.24
CA ASN A 26 -2.54 -0.75 -3.60
C ASN A 26 -3.52 -0.79 -4.78
N GLY A 27 -3.08 -1.39 -5.89
CA GLY A 27 -3.82 -1.37 -7.16
C GLY A 27 -2.90 -1.24 -8.38
N ALA A 28 -1.61 -0.99 -8.15
CA ALA A 28 -0.56 -0.99 -9.17
C ALA A 28 -0.76 0.02 -10.33
N THR A 29 -1.59 1.04 -10.17
CA THR A 29 -1.52 2.20 -11.05
C THR A 29 -0.45 3.15 -10.51
N TYR A 30 0.73 3.09 -11.14
CA TYR A 30 1.80 4.07 -11.02
C TYR A 30 1.26 5.51 -11.01
N ASP A 31 0.14 5.76 -11.71
CA ASP A 31 -0.54 7.04 -11.79
C ASP A 31 -1.02 7.60 -10.43
N ILE A 32 -1.60 6.78 -9.55
CA ILE A 32 -2.08 7.27 -8.24
C ILE A 32 -0.89 7.61 -7.34
N ALA A 33 0.10 6.72 -7.29
CA ALA A 33 1.33 6.96 -6.55
C ALA A 33 2.05 8.22 -7.06
N ARG A 34 2.19 8.36 -8.38
CA ARG A 34 2.82 9.51 -9.03
C ARG A 34 2.05 10.80 -8.76
N ALA A 35 0.73 10.81 -8.96
CA ALA A 35 -0.10 11.98 -8.69
C ALA A 35 -0.01 12.43 -7.23
N ALA A 36 0.00 11.48 -6.29
CA ALA A 36 0.16 11.78 -4.87
C ALA A 36 1.54 12.39 -4.57
N LEU A 37 2.61 11.85 -5.15
CA LEU A 37 3.97 12.36 -4.97
C LEU A 37 4.15 13.76 -5.61
N GLU A 38 3.63 13.97 -6.82
CA GLU A 38 3.68 15.25 -7.52
C GLU A 38 2.89 16.33 -6.76
N ALA A 39 1.70 16.00 -6.25
CA ALA A 39 0.90 16.91 -5.43
C ALA A 39 1.61 17.25 -4.10
N ALA A 40 2.15 16.25 -3.40
CA ALA A 40 2.90 16.46 -2.16
C ALA A 40 4.11 17.36 -2.39
N GLN A 41 4.84 17.16 -3.49
CA GLN A 41 5.97 18.01 -3.88
C GLN A 41 5.52 19.44 -4.21
N ALA A 42 4.46 19.62 -5.00
CA ALA A 42 3.94 20.94 -5.37
C ALA A 42 3.48 21.74 -4.14
N MET A 43 2.91 21.07 -3.14
CA MET A 43 2.45 21.70 -1.90
C MET A 43 3.52 21.78 -0.80
N ASN A 44 4.73 21.26 -1.04
CA ASN A 44 5.77 21.08 -0.01
C ASN A 44 5.21 20.38 1.26
N SER A 45 4.40 19.34 1.05
CA SER A 45 3.65 18.64 2.09
C SER A 45 4.21 17.24 2.36
N PRO A 46 4.22 16.76 3.62
CA PRO A 46 4.48 15.36 3.90
C PRO A 46 3.32 14.48 3.43
N LEU A 47 3.63 13.22 3.08
CA LEU A 47 2.68 12.20 2.65
C LEU A 47 3.15 10.84 3.14
N ILE A 48 2.23 10.01 3.61
CA ILE A 48 2.43 8.57 3.77
C ILE A 48 1.79 7.86 2.56
N LEU A 49 2.62 7.19 1.77
CA LEU A 49 2.15 6.33 0.70
C LEU A 49 2.12 4.88 1.19
N GLN A 50 0.94 4.28 1.23
CA GLN A 50 0.76 2.91 1.68
C GLN A 50 0.80 1.98 0.46
N ALA A 51 1.78 1.09 0.44
CA ALA A 51 1.92 0.04 -0.55
C ALA A 51 2.18 -1.29 0.15
N TYR A 52 1.57 -2.36 -0.34
CA TYR A 52 1.89 -3.72 0.05
C TYR A 52 2.85 -4.29 -0.98
N GLU A 53 4.08 -4.60 -0.58
CA GLU A 53 5.15 -5.00 -1.52
C GLU A 53 4.73 -6.23 -2.34
N SER A 54 4.21 -7.27 -1.69
CA SER A 54 3.71 -8.47 -2.37
C SER A 54 2.58 -8.18 -3.37
N ASN A 55 1.77 -7.13 -3.14
CA ASN A 55 0.73 -6.73 -4.09
C ASN A 55 1.32 -6.28 -5.43
N LEU A 56 2.46 -5.57 -5.39
CA LEU A 56 3.16 -5.11 -6.60
C LEU A 56 3.83 -6.27 -7.33
N GLU A 57 4.46 -7.17 -6.57
CA GLU A 57 5.11 -8.37 -7.10
C GLU A 57 4.09 -9.30 -7.78
N TYR A 58 3.01 -9.64 -7.09
CA TYR A 58 1.94 -10.48 -7.66
C TYR A 58 1.29 -9.84 -8.88
N PHE A 59 1.16 -8.51 -8.92
CA PHE A 59 0.62 -7.82 -10.09
C PHE A 59 1.49 -8.02 -11.33
N ASN A 60 2.81 -7.82 -11.19
CA ASN A 60 3.73 -8.03 -12.31
C ASN A 60 3.72 -9.50 -12.74
N GLU A 61 3.83 -10.44 -11.79
CA GLU A 61 3.81 -11.89 -12.07
C GLU A 61 2.53 -12.30 -12.81
N LEU A 62 1.36 -11.91 -12.32
CA LEU A 62 0.07 -12.34 -12.87
C LEU A 62 -0.28 -11.64 -14.18
N THR A 63 0.29 -10.45 -14.44
CA THR A 63 0.18 -9.80 -15.74
C THR A 63 0.87 -10.63 -16.83
N ASP A 64 2.02 -11.22 -16.51
CA ASP A 64 2.79 -12.00 -17.47
C ASP A 64 2.35 -13.46 -17.57
N SER A 65 1.84 -14.05 -16.47
CA SER A 65 1.62 -15.49 -16.37
C SER A 65 0.16 -15.95 -16.39
N MET A 66 -0.80 -15.10 -16.02
CA MET A 66 -2.20 -15.51 -15.87
C MET A 66 -3.02 -15.23 -17.13
N GLU A 67 -3.85 -16.15 -17.58
CA GLU A 67 -4.88 -15.84 -18.57
C GLU A 67 -5.94 -14.90 -17.95
N HIS A 68 -5.81 -13.62 -18.26
CA HIS A 68 -6.68 -12.58 -17.71
C HIS A 68 -7.65 -11.99 -18.74
N LEU A 69 -7.62 -12.41 -20.01
CA LEU A 69 -8.49 -11.92 -21.09
C LEU A 69 -8.57 -10.38 -21.14
N TRP A 70 -7.44 -9.70 -20.99
CA TRP A 70 -7.36 -8.22 -20.95
C TRP A 70 -8.18 -7.54 -19.84
N HIS A 71 -8.61 -8.30 -18.83
CA HIS A 71 -9.38 -7.78 -17.71
C HIS A 71 -8.51 -7.64 -16.44
N ALA A 72 -8.07 -6.43 -16.14
CA ALA A 72 -7.29 -6.11 -14.94
C ALA A 72 -7.97 -6.56 -13.64
N TRP A 73 -9.30 -6.56 -13.58
CA TRP A 73 -10.05 -7.02 -12.40
C TRP A 73 -9.81 -8.50 -12.08
N ARG A 74 -9.48 -9.34 -13.08
CA ARG A 74 -9.16 -10.75 -12.85
C ARG A 74 -7.83 -10.90 -12.12
N ILE A 75 -6.82 -10.13 -12.53
CA ILE A 75 -5.51 -10.06 -11.87
C ILE A 75 -5.70 -9.56 -10.44
N GLN A 76 -6.39 -8.44 -10.25
CA GLN A 76 -6.66 -7.87 -8.92
C GLN A 76 -7.40 -8.84 -8.00
N ARG A 77 -8.36 -9.61 -8.52
CA ARG A 77 -9.07 -10.63 -7.75
C ARG A 77 -8.13 -11.71 -7.24
N GLU A 78 -7.18 -12.15 -8.06
CA GLU A 78 -6.22 -13.18 -7.67
C GLU A 78 -5.16 -12.63 -6.71
N ILE A 79 -4.66 -11.42 -6.94
CA ILE A 79 -3.78 -10.73 -5.98
C ILE A 79 -4.43 -10.64 -4.60
N LYS A 80 -5.71 -10.24 -4.55
CA LYS A 80 -6.46 -10.20 -3.30
C LYS A 80 -6.51 -11.56 -2.61
N ASN A 81 -6.61 -12.66 -3.36
CA ASN A 81 -6.58 -14.01 -2.78
C ASN A 81 -5.21 -14.34 -2.18
N ARG A 82 -4.12 -14.04 -2.88
CA ARG A 82 -2.75 -14.27 -2.40
C ARG A 82 -2.44 -13.41 -1.16
N ILE A 83 -2.75 -12.12 -1.21
CA ILE A 83 -2.59 -11.22 -0.05
C ILE A 83 -3.40 -11.69 1.15
N LYS A 84 -4.62 -12.22 0.93
CA LYS A 84 -5.41 -12.79 2.02
C LYS A 84 -4.66 -13.96 2.68
N ALA A 85 -4.02 -14.84 1.91
CA ALA A 85 -3.22 -15.92 2.45
C ALA A 85 -2.03 -15.38 3.27
N ASP A 86 -1.27 -14.41 2.72
CA ASP A 86 -0.15 -13.78 3.43
C ASP A 86 -0.59 -13.15 4.76
N ILE A 87 -1.73 -12.43 4.77
CA ILE A 87 -2.27 -11.82 5.99
C ILE A 87 -2.65 -12.89 7.02
N MET A 88 -3.23 -14.02 6.58
CA MET A 88 -3.54 -15.14 7.48
C MET A 88 -2.26 -15.72 8.11
N GLU A 89 -1.18 -15.88 7.33
CA GLU A 89 0.11 -16.31 7.85
C GLU A 89 0.68 -15.31 8.87
N ILE A 90 0.59 -14.00 8.61
CA ILE A 90 1.00 -12.96 9.57
C ILE A 90 0.19 -13.07 10.87
N ILE A 91 -1.14 -13.18 10.79
CA ILE A 91 -2.02 -13.32 11.97
C ILE A 91 -1.61 -14.52 12.83
N ALA A 92 -1.34 -15.66 12.19
CA ALA A 92 -0.88 -16.86 12.87
C ALA A 92 0.51 -16.65 13.50
N ALA A 93 1.46 -16.06 12.77
CA ALA A 93 2.81 -15.81 13.24
C ALA A 93 2.86 -14.88 14.46
N VAL A 94 1.95 -13.91 14.56
CA VAL A 94 1.84 -13.02 15.73
C VAL A 94 0.92 -13.56 16.83
N GLY A 95 0.44 -14.80 16.71
CA GLY A 95 -0.40 -15.48 17.72
C GLY A 95 -1.79 -14.84 17.93
N SER A 96 -2.29 -14.08 16.95
CA SER A 96 -3.57 -13.37 17.04
C SER A 96 -4.76 -14.18 16.54
N GLU A 97 -4.53 -15.39 16.02
CA GLU A 97 -5.59 -16.29 15.57
C GLU A 97 -6.57 -16.61 16.71
N GLY A 98 -7.87 -16.49 16.42
CA GLY A 98 -8.93 -16.80 17.40
C GLY A 98 -9.04 -15.83 18.58
N LYS A 99 -8.44 -14.63 18.50
CA LYS A 99 -8.46 -13.62 19.58
C LYS A 99 -9.48 -12.49 19.40
N ALA A 100 -10.38 -12.59 18.43
CA ALA A 100 -11.47 -11.64 18.26
C ALA A 100 -12.46 -11.74 19.44
N LEU A 101 -12.94 -10.59 19.93
CA LEU A 101 -13.90 -10.45 21.04
C LEU A 101 -15.35 -10.52 20.57
#